data_AF-A0A953S3Q6-F1
#
_entry.id   AF-A0A953S3Q6-F1
#
_cell.length_a   1.000
_cell.length_b   1.000
_cell.length_c   1.000
_cell.angle_alpha   90.00
_cell.angle_beta   90.00
_cell.angle_gamma   90.00
#
_symmetry.space_group_name_H-M   'P 1'
#
loop_
_entity.id
_entity.type
_entity.pdbx_description
1 polymer ?
#
loop_
_entity_poly.entity_id
_entity_poly.type
_entity_poly.pdbx_seq_one_letter_code
_entity_poly.pdbx_strand_id
1 'polypeptide(L)' 'MGYAESKDGIAWQRLDELAGLTVSPEGWDSEMVEYPCVFPHQEKLYMLYNGNGYGKTGVGLAIEELD' A
#
# COMPACT_ATOMS: atom_id res chain seq x y z
N MET A 1 -3.09 -1.22 5.14
CA MET A 1 -3.32 -1.90 3.84
C MET A 1 -2.69 -3.29 3.91
N GLY A 2 -3.32 -4.32 3.35
CA GLY A 2 -2.83 -5.71 3.45
C GLY A 2 -2.43 -6.29 2.10
N TYR A 3 -1.68 -7.39 2.09
CA TYR A 3 -1.36 -8.15 0.89
C TYR A 3 -1.51 -9.66 1.12
N ALA A 4 -1.66 -10.37 0.01
CA ALA A 4 -1.74 -11.82 -0.01
C ALA A 4 -1.02 -12.36 -1.25
N GLU A 5 -0.51 -13.58 -1.13
CA GLU A 5 0.10 -14.30 -2.23
C GLU A 5 -0.69 -15.56 -2.54
N SER A 6 -0.68 -15.95 -3.82
CA SER A 6 -1.29 -17.19 -4.28
C SER A 6 -0.47 -17.75 -5.44
N LYS A 7 -0.31 -19.08 -5.44
CA LYS A 7 0.35 -19.82 -6.53
C LYS A 7 -0.62 -20.24 -7.63
N ASP A 8 -1.91 -20.32 -7.32
CA ASP A 8 -2.96 -20.81 -8.21
C ASP A 8 -4.05 -19.78 -8.52
N GLY A 9 -4.01 -18.62 -7.85
CA GLY A 9 -5.00 -17.55 -7.95
C GLY A 9 -6.33 -17.85 -7.24
N ILE A 10 -6.45 -19.00 -6.58
CA ILE A 10 -7.67 -19.48 -5.91
C ILE A 10 -7.49 -19.47 -4.40
N ALA A 11 -6.43 -20.12 -3.90
CA ALA A 11 -6.08 -20.17 -2.50
C ALA A 11 -5.09 -19.04 -2.19
N TRP A 12 -5.49 -18.11 -1.33
CA TRP A 12 -4.69 -16.95 -0.97
C TRP A 12 -4.22 -17.05 0.47
N GLN A 13 -2.92 -16.83 0.68
CA GLN A 13 -2.33 -16.68 1.99
C GLN A 13 -2.16 -15.19 2.28
N ARG A 14 -2.87 -14.69 3.31
CA ARG A 14 -2.67 -13.33 3.80
C ARG A 14 -1.34 -13.24 4.52
N LEU A 15 -0.61 -12.17 4.24
CA LEU A 15 0.71 -11.87 4.81
C LEU A 15 0.72 -10.43 5.34
N ASP A 16 -0.37 -10.01 5.99
CA ASP A 16 -0.60 -8.60 6.36
C ASP A 16 0.55 -7.96 7.15
N GLU A 17 1.26 -8.76 7.97
CA GLU A 17 2.42 -8.32 8.75
C GLU A 17 3.60 -7.85 7.89
N LEU A 18 3.71 -8.30 6.63
CA LEU A 18 4.78 -7.85 5.71
C LEU A 18 4.32 -6.72 4.77
N ALA A 19 3.06 -6.27 4.86
CA ALA A 19 2.54 -5.19 4.01
C ALA A 19 3.16 -3.81 4.32
N GLY A 20 3.61 -3.60 5.56
CA GLY A 20 4.39 -2.45 6.00
C GLY A 20 3.69 -1.09 6.05
N LEU A 21 2.54 -0.90 5.39
CA LEU A 21 1.84 0.38 5.32
C LEU A 21 0.50 0.38 6.08
N THR A 22 0.41 1.22 7.11
CA THR A 22 -0.80 1.50 7.88
C THR A 22 -1.10 3.00 7.88
N VAL A 23 -2.24 3.39 8.45
CA VAL A 23 -2.63 4.80 8.58
C VAL A 23 -1.61 5.57 9.41
N SER A 24 -1.38 6.83 9.03
CA SER A 24 -0.60 7.75 9.86
C SER A 24 -1.32 8.06 11.18
N PRO A 25 -0.61 8.43 12.26
CA PRO A 25 -1.25 8.82 13.52
C PRO A 25 -2.20 10.01 13.38
N GLU A 26 -1.93 10.90 12.43
CA GLU A 26 -2.70 12.10 12.11
C GLU A 26 -2.43 12.53 10.66
N GLY A 27 -3.32 13.33 10.08
CA GLY A 27 -3.11 13.95 8.77
C GLY A 27 -4.02 13.41 7.66
N TRP A 28 -3.53 13.51 6.43
CA TRP A 28 -4.34 13.31 5.22
C TRP A 28 -4.65 11.82 4.93
N ASP A 29 -3.92 10.90 5.54
CA ASP A 29 -4.04 9.43 5.40
C ASP A 29 -4.28 8.73 6.76
N SER A 30 -4.71 9.47 7.79
CA SER A 30 -4.83 8.94 9.15
C SER A 30 -6.06 8.07 9.42
N GLU A 31 -7.03 8.05 8.52
CA GLU A 31 -8.24 7.24 8.61
C GLU A 31 -8.23 6.10 7.59
N MET A 32 -7.62 6.33 6.42
CA MET A 32 -7.64 5.38 5.30
C MET A 32 -6.33 5.41 4.51
N VAL A 33 -5.91 4.23 4.08
CA VAL A 33 -4.84 4.00 3.10
C VAL A 33 -5.35 2.94 2.15
N GLU A 34 -5.63 3.31 0.90
CA GLU A 34 -6.36 2.44 -0.02
C GLU A 34 -5.99 2.64 -1.50
N TYR A 35 -6.55 1.77 -2.34
CA TYR A 35 -6.37 1.76 -3.80
C TYR A 35 -4.90 1.82 -4.26
N PRO A 36 -4.07 0.83 -3.85
CA PRO A 36 -2.67 0.83 -4.20
C PRO A 36 -2.48 0.63 -5.71
N CYS A 37 -1.55 1.38 -6.29
CA CYS A 37 -1.02 1.15 -7.62
C CYS A 37 0.49 0.97 -7.52
N VAL A 38 0.95 -0.27 -7.66
CA VAL A 38 2.36 -0.65 -7.52
C VAL A 38 3.02 -0.72 -8.88
N PHE A 39 4.18 -0.07 -9.04
CA PHE A 39 4.90 -0.03 -10.32
C PHE A 39 6.43 0.08 -10.12
N PRO A 40 7.23 -0.52 -11.02
CA PRO A 40 8.68 -0.37 -11.01
C PRO A 40 9.10 0.96 -11.65
N HIS A 41 10.09 1.63 -11.06
CA HIS A 41 10.76 2.79 -11.65
C HIS A 41 12.20 2.87 -11.15
N GLN A 42 13.19 3.06 -12.05
CA GLN A 42 14.61 3.19 -11.68
C GLN A 42 15.10 2.15 -10.64
N GLU A 43 14.91 0.86 -10.94
CA GLU A 43 15.33 -0.27 -10.09
C GLU A 43 14.68 -0.35 -8.70
N LYS A 44 13.64 0.46 -8.45
CA LYS A 44 12.87 0.44 -7.20
C LYS A 44 11.40 0.20 -7.48
N LEU A 45 10.71 -0.37 -6.49
CA LEU A 45 9.27 -0.51 -6.53
C LEU A 45 8.62 0.69 -5.82
N TYR A 46 7.68 1.33 -6.50
CA TYR A 46 6.90 2.44 -5.97
C TYR A 46 5.44 2.04 -5.84
N MET A 47 4.73 2.71 -4.94
CA MET A 47 3.30 2.55 -4.76
C MET A 47 2.62 3.91 -4.60
N LEU A 48 1.71 4.23 -5.53
CA LEU A 48 0.73 5.30 -5.30
C LEU A 48 -0.43 4.75 -4.48
N TYR A 49 -0.96 5.55 -3.56
CA TYR A 49 -2.14 5.18 -2.75
C TYR A 49 -2.97 6.41 -2.39
N ASN A 50 -4.26 6.18 -2.12
CA ASN A 50 -5.18 7.23 -1.68
C ASN A 50 -5.22 7.33 -0.16
N GLY A 51 -5.29 8.57 0.34
CA GLY A 51 -5.60 8.87 1.74
C GLY A 51 -7.11 8.97 2.00
N ASN A 52 -7.49 9.67 3.08
CA ASN A 52 -8.85 9.73 3.61
C ASN A 52 -9.91 10.12 2.56
N GLY A 53 -11.07 9.46 2.64
CA GLY A 53 -12.21 9.72 1.79
C GLY A 53 -11.93 9.46 0.32
N TYR A 54 -11.38 8.29 -0.01
CA TYR A 54 -11.12 7.87 -1.39
C TYR A 54 -10.12 8.78 -2.12
N GLY A 55 -9.17 9.37 -1.38
CA GLY A 55 -8.17 10.30 -1.92
C GLY A 55 -8.60 11.76 -1.92
N LYS A 56 -9.74 12.10 -1.29
CA LYS A 56 -10.20 13.49 -1.15
C LYS A 56 -9.16 14.39 -0.49
N THR A 57 -8.43 13.86 0.48
CA THR A 57 -7.41 14.59 1.26
C THR A 57 -6.02 14.51 0.66
N GLY A 58 -5.74 13.55 -0.23
CA GLY A 58 -4.44 13.42 -0.86
C GLY A 58 -4.15 12.03 -1.44
N VAL A 59 -3.04 11.97 -2.17
CA VAL A 59 -2.43 10.77 -2.74
C VAL A 59 -0.98 10.72 -2.25
N GLY A 60 -0.56 9.55 -1.78
CA GLY A 60 0.82 9.31 -1.34
C GLY A 60 1.63 8.53 -2.37
N LEU A 61 2.95 8.61 -2.22
CA LEU A 61 3.93 7.78 -2.91
C LEU A 61 4.79 7.09 -1.86
N ALA A 62 4.69 5.77 -1.78
CA ALA A 62 5.59 4.92 -1.00
C ALA A 62 6.64 4.29 -1.91
N ILE A 63 7.77 3.94 -1.33
CA ILE A 63 8.87 3.25 -2.00
C ILE A 63 9.25 2.01 -1.19
N GLU A 64 9.53 0.91 -1.88
CA GLU A 64 10.12 -0.26 -1.24
C GLU A 64 11.56 0.08 -0.82
N GLU A 65 11.82 -0.01 0.48
CA GLU A 65 13.17 0.02 1.03
C GLU A 65 13.59 -1.42 1.32
N LEU A 66 14.68 -1.86 0.70
CA LEU A 66 15.33 -3.12 1.02
C LEU A 66 16.30 -2.85 2.16
N ASP A 67 16.09 -3.51 3.30
CA ASP A 67 17.07 -3.59 4.40
C ASP A 67 18.31 -4.40 3.99
#